data_AF-A0A7T1MMZ4-F1
#
_entry.id   AF-A0A7T1MMZ4-F1
#
_cell.length_a   1.000
_cell.length_b   1.000
_cell.length_c   1.000
_cell.angle_alpha   90.00
_cell.angle_beta   90.00
_cell.angle_gamma   90.00
#
_symmetry.space_group_name_H-M   'P 1'
#
loop_
_entity.id
_entity.type
_entity.pdbx_description
1 polymer ?
#
loop_
_entity_poly.entity_id
_entity_poly.type
_entity_poly.pdbx_seq_one_letter_code
_entity_poly.pdbx_strand_id
1 'polypeptide(L)'
;MQATGSPTRRSNANQPIERSYRLIDGSCEPHRQLDGQYSSLDEAIADAIAWIGDLSEPDHPASLIGVEVTSGNGDWRTCRVPAPLLCPLHR
;
A
#
# COMPACT_ATOMS: atom_id res chain seq x y z
N MET A 1 -18.58 -34.02 40.35
CA MET A 1 -18.25 -32.62 40.72
C MET A 1 -17.17 -32.12 39.76
N GLN A 2 -17.56 -31.16 38.92
CA GLN A 2 -16.80 -30.01 38.41
C GLN A 2 -15.40 -30.27 37.78
N ALA A 3 -15.26 -30.18 36.46
CA ALA A 3 -15.11 -28.95 35.66
C ALA A 3 -13.66 -28.44 35.63
N THR A 4 -13.00 -28.60 34.48
CA THR A 4 -12.10 -27.59 33.92
C THR A 4 -12.08 -27.76 32.41
N GLY A 5 -12.91 -26.97 31.73
CA GLY A 5 -12.68 -26.67 30.32
C GLY A 5 -11.42 -25.83 30.19
N SER A 6 -10.67 -26.07 29.12
CA SER A 6 -9.70 -25.12 28.56
C SER A 6 -9.45 -25.57 27.12
N PRO A 7 -10.19 -25.06 26.12
CA PRO A 7 -9.69 -25.13 24.76
C PRO A 7 -8.40 -24.30 24.76
N THR A 8 -7.29 -24.95 24.42
CA THR A 8 -6.04 -24.31 24.05
C THR A 8 -6.39 -23.14 23.13
N ARG A 9 -6.33 -21.92 23.68
CA ARG A 9 -6.46 -20.68 22.93
C ARG A 9 -5.28 -20.68 21.98
N ARG A 10 -5.50 -21.24 20.78
CA ARG A 10 -4.55 -21.24 19.68
C ARG A 10 -4.07 -19.81 19.55
N SER A 11 -2.81 -19.60 19.90
CA SER A 11 -2.08 -18.40 19.62
C SER A 11 -2.15 -18.20 18.11
N ASN A 12 -3.07 -17.37 17.65
CA ASN A 12 -3.12 -16.87 16.28
C ASN A 12 -1.98 -15.84 16.15
N ALA A 13 -0.74 -16.28 16.38
CA ALA A 13 0.44 -15.43 16.52
C ALA A 13 1.11 -15.11 15.18
N ASN A 14 0.44 -15.34 14.05
CA ASN A 14 0.98 -15.04 12.73
C ASN A 14 -0.13 -14.87 11.69
N GLN A 15 -1.23 -14.20 12.04
CA GLN A 15 -1.99 -13.58 10.97
C GLN A 15 -1.13 -12.39 10.53
N PRO A 16 -0.62 -12.36 9.30
CA PRO A 16 -0.13 -11.09 8.78
C PRO A 16 -1.31 -10.15 8.93
N ILE A 17 -1.14 -9.11 9.75
CA ILE A 17 -2.05 -7.96 9.72
C ILE A 17 -2.21 -7.67 8.23
N GLU A 18 -3.43 -7.76 7.69
CA GLU A 18 -3.72 -7.43 6.30
C GLU A 18 -3.35 -5.95 6.14
N ARG A 19 -2.10 -5.70 5.74
CA ARG A 19 -1.56 -4.39 5.48
C ARG A 19 -2.11 -3.98 4.14
N SER A 20 -3.03 -3.04 4.16
CA SER A 20 -3.55 -2.40 2.96
C SER A 20 -2.58 -1.29 2.58
N TYR A 21 -2.28 -1.18 1.30
CA TYR A 21 -1.45 -0.12 0.74
C TYR A 21 -2.34 0.83 -0.04
N ARG A 22 -2.01 2.11 -0.06
CA ARG A 22 -2.66 3.10 -0.94
C ARG A 22 -1.60 3.99 -1.57
N LEU A 23 -1.93 4.50 -2.74
CA LEU A 23 -1.06 5.43 -3.46
C LEU A 23 -1.40 6.87 -3.04
N ILE A 24 -0.36 7.66 -2.85
CA ILE A 24 -0.47 9.09 -2.56
C ILE A 24 0.24 9.89 -3.64
N ASP A 25 -0.24 11.10 -3.89
CA ASP A 25 0.35 12.04 -4.84
C ASP A 25 1.49 12.86 -4.21
N GLY A 26 2.08 13.77 -5.00
CA GLY A 26 3.13 14.70 -4.58
C GLY A 26 2.79 15.59 -3.37
N SER A 27 1.52 15.72 -3.02
CA SER A 27 1.04 16.49 -1.85
C SER A 27 0.84 15.61 -0.61
N CYS A 28 1.20 14.33 -0.68
CA CYS A 28 0.87 13.32 0.34
C CYS A 28 -0.65 13.16 0.56
N GLU A 29 -1.45 13.44 -0.47
CA GLU A 29 -2.88 13.18 -0.46
C GLU A 29 -3.19 11.88 -1.20
N PRO A 30 -4.29 11.18 -0.85
CA PRO A 30 -4.75 10.02 -1.61
C PRO A 30 -4.83 10.31 -3.11
N HIS A 31 -4.18 9.47 -3.91
CA HIS A 31 -4.04 9.70 -5.33
C HIS A 31 -5.38 9.57 -6.03
N ARG A 32 -6.01 10.66 -6.48
CA ARG A 32 -7.41 10.65 -6.99
C ARG A 32 -7.74 9.59 -8.04
N GLN A 33 -6.76 9.22 -8.86
CA GLN A 33 -6.96 8.25 -9.95
C GLN A 33 -6.59 6.81 -9.54
N LEU A 34 -5.78 6.67 -8.49
CA LEU A 34 -5.24 5.39 -8.01
C LEU A 34 -5.50 5.25 -6.49
N ASP A 35 -6.62 5.81 -6.02
CA ASP A 35 -7.06 5.81 -4.60
C ASP A 35 -7.62 4.42 -4.22
N GLY A 36 -7.02 3.38 -4.76
CA GLY A 36 -7.35 1.99 -4.45
C GLY A 36 -6.67 1.57 -3.14
N GLN A 37 -7.30 0.62 -2.46
CA GLN A 37 -6.62 -0.18 -1.45
C GLN A 37 -6.03 -1.41 -2.12
N TYR A 38 -4.70 -1.48 -2.10
CA TYR A 38 -3.93 -2.59 -2.64
C TYR A 38 -3.59 -3.57 -1.52
N SER A 39 -3.63 -4.86 -1.83
CA SER A 39 -3.28 -5.89 -0.85
C SER A 39 -1.76 -6.10 -0.74
N SER A 40 -0.99 -5.50 -1.64
CA SER A 40 0.47 -5.63 -1.72
C SER A 40 1.12 -4.37 -2.28
N LEU A 41 2.34 -4.09 -1.83
CA LEU A 41 3.13 -2.96 -2.32
C LEU A 41 3.39 -3.10 -3.83
N ASP A 42 3.74 -4.30 -4.30
CA ASP A 42 4.02 -4.55 -5.71
C ASP A 42 2.82 -4.25 -6.62
N GLU A 43 1.61 -4.58 -6.17
CA GLU A 43 0.36 -4.30 -6.90
C GLU A 43 0.15 -2.78 -7.02
N ALA A 44 0.31 -2.05 -5.90
CA ALA A 44 0.22 -0.59 -5.89
C ALA A 44 1.27 0.04 -6.82
N ILE A 45 2.51 -0.43 -6.76
CA ILE A 45 3.59 0.11 -7.61
C ILE A 45 3.37 -0.24 -9.09
N ALA A 46 2.90 -1.44 -9.41
CA ALA A 46 2.62 -1.83 -10.79
C ALA A 46 1.53 -0.96 -11.42
N ASP A 47 0.46 -0.68 -10.68
CA ASP A 47 -0.63 0.20 -11.11
C ASP A 47 -0.16 1.64 -11.29
N ALA A 48 0.66 2.15 -10.36
CA ALA A 48 1.30 3.45 -10.49
C ALA A 48 2.22 3.56 -11.71
N ILE A 49 3.02 2.53 -12.01
CA ILE A 49 3.88 2.51 -13.22
C ILE A 49 3.02 2.50 -14.48
N ALA A 50 1.96 1.69 -14.53
CA ALA A 50 1.06 1.63 -15.67
C ALA A 50 0.41 3.00 -15.92
N TRP A 51 -0.08 3.64 -14.86
CA TRP A 51 -0.68 4.96 -14.93
C TRP A 51 0.29 6.06 -15.38
N ILE A 52 1.53 6.07 -14.86
CA ILE A 52 2.58 7.00 -15.32
C ILE A 52 2.94 6.72 -16.79
N GLY A 53 2.94 5.45 -17.22
CA GLY A 53 3.18 5.08 -18.62
C GLY A 53 2.12 5.61 -19.58
N ASP A 54 0.88 5.79 -19.11
CA ASP A 54 -0.20 6.45 -19.86
C ASP A 54 -0.08 7.98 -19.85
N LEU A 55 0.70 8.58 -18.94
CA LEU A 55 0.99 10.01 -18.98
C LEU A 55 1.94 10.30 -20.14
N SER A 56 1.53 11.23 -21.00
CA SER A 56 2.33 11.64 -22.15
C SER A 56 3.63 12.37 -21.77
N GLU A 57 3.73 12.86 -20.52
CA GLU A 57 4.83 13.67 -20.01
C GLU A 57 5.42 13.01 -18.75
N PRO A 58 6.64 12.45 -18.80
CA PRO A 58 7.24 11.76 -17.65
C PRO A 58 7.61 12.71 -16.50
N ASP A 59 7.81 14.01 -16.78
CA ASP A 59 8.14 15.04 -15.80
C ASP A 59 6.89 15.70 -15.18
N HIS A 60 5.69 15.17 -15.45
CA HIS A 60 4.47 15.73 -14.88
C HIS A 60 4.53 15.62 -13.34
N PRO A 61 4.16 16.67 -12.58
CA PRO A 61 4.17 16.61 -11.11
C PRO A 61 3.27 15.51 -10.55
N ALA A 62 2.30 15.03 -11.33
CA ALA A 62 1.47 13.90 -10.96
C ALA A 62 2.22 12.55 -11.04
N SER A 63 3.35 12.46 -11.73
CA SER A 63 4.25 11.30 -11.74
C SER A 63 4.96 11.06 -10.39
N LEU A 64 4.84 11.99 -9.44
CA LEU A 64 5.32 11.82 -8.08
C LEU A 64 4.33 10.94 -7.30
N ILE A 65 4.67 9.66 -7.19
CA ILE A 65 3.84 8.68 -6.49
C ILE A 65 4.53 8.24 -5.20
N GLY A 66 3.82 8.38 -4.09
CA GLY A 66 4.19 7.81 -2.80
C GLY A 66 3.28 6.65 -2.45
N VAL A 67 3.63 5.95 -1.36
CA VAL A 67 2.84 4.82 -0.88
C VAL A 67 2.65 4.94 0.62
N GLU A 68 1.43 4.74 1.07
CA GLU A 68 1.10 4.57 2.47
C GLU A 68 0.61 3.16 2.75
N VAL A 69 0.81 2.71 3.98
CA VAL A 69 0.41 1.38 4.45
C VAL A 69 -0.39 1.51 5.73
N THR A 70 -1.46 0.73 5.86
CA THR A 70 -2.19 0.62 7.12
C THR A 70 -1.34 -0.14 8.14
N SER A 71 -1.15 0.49 9.29
CA SER A 71 -0.54 -0.13 10.45
C SER A 71 -1.56 -1.00 11.18
N GLY A 72 -1.11 -1.94 12.01
CA GLY A 72 -2.00 -2.86 12.74
C GLY A 72 -2.97 -2.21 13.72
N ASN A 73 -2.81 -0.91 13.93
CA ASN A 73 -3.60 -0.01 14.73
C ASN A 73 -4.61 0.82 13.90
N GLY A 74 -4.72 0.56 12.59
CA GLY A 74 -5.68 1.22 11.68
C GLY A 74 -5.23 2.60 11.16
N ASP A 75 -4.02 3.01 11.49
CA ASP A 75 -3.41 4.29 11.06
C ASP A 75 -2.68 4.14 9.73
N TRP A 76 -2.67 5.19 8.91
CA TRP A 76 -1.92 5.21 7.65
C TRP A 76 -0.52 5.75 7.89
N ARG A 77 0.49 4.99 7.47
CA ARG A 77 1.90 5.40 7.57
C ARG A 77 2.51 5.50 6.19
N THR A 78 3.18 6.61 5.92
CA THR A 78 3.98 6.79 4.71
C THR A 78 5.13 5.78 4.68
N CYS A 79 5.01 4.78 3.81
CA CYS A 79 6.03 3.77 3.56
C CYS A 79 7.06 4.29 2.55
N ARG A 80 6.60 5.10 1.59
CA ARG A 80 7.43 5.72 0.56
C ARG A 80 6.94 7.14 0.33
N VAL A 81 7.83 8.12 0.47
CA VAL A 81 7.51 9.51 0.14
C VAL A 81 7.28 9.66 -1.37
N PRO A 82 6.39 10.57 -1.79
CA PRO A 82 6.15 10.83 -3.20
C PRO A 82 7.44 11.16 -3.94
N ALA A 83 7.76 10.34 -4.93
CA ALA A 83 8.96 10.49 -5.73
C ALA A 83 8.69 9.94 -7.14
N PRO A 84 9.45 10.38 -8.16
CA PRO A 84 9.36 9.79 -9.48
C PRO A 84 9.63 8.28 -9.39
N LEU A 85 8.77 7.47 -10.01
CA LEU A 85 9.07 6.05 -10.16
C LEU A 85 10.20 5.91 -11.18
N LEU A 86 11.42 5.71 -10.65
CA LEU A 86 12.69 5.81 -11.39
C LEU A 86 12.83 4.84 -12.59
N CYS A 87 11.96 3.84 -12.75
CA CYS A 87 12.06 2.90 -13.86
C CYS A 87 10.67 2.44 -14.31
N PRO A 88 10.37 2.43 -15.63
CA PRO A 88 9.55 1.35 -16.15
C PRO A 88 10.31 0.04 -15.87
N LEU A 89 9.68 -0.90 -15.15
CA LEU A 89 10.21 -2.24 -15.02
C LEU A 89 10.40 -2.79 -16.44
N HIS A 90 11.66 -2.90 -16.88
CA HIS A 90 12.00 -3.57 -18.13
C HIS A 90 11.48 -5.00 -18.02
N ARG A 91 10.53 -5.34 -18.90
CA ARG A 91 9.89 -6.65 -19.00
C ARG A 91 10.84 -7.65 -19.65
#